data_AF-A0A435XNR3-F1
#
_entry.id   AF-A0A435XNR3-F1
#
_cell.length_a   1.000
_cell.length_b   1.000
_cell.length_c   1.000
_cell.angle_alpha   90.00
_cell.angle_beta   90.00
_cell.angle_gamma   90.00
#
_symmetry.space_group_name_H-M   'P 1'
#
loop_
_entity.id
_entity.type
_entity.pdbx_description
1 polymer ?
#
loop_
_entity_poly.entity_id
_entity_poly.type
_entity_poly.pdbx_seq_one_letter_code
_entity_poly.pdbx_strand_id
1 'polypeptide(L)'
;NDGICNQSMGLVLVHMRQHGDAGLHFQQARTLNPHDVNIAGDYASWLNYGGQPQQSLAVLERAILLDPLPPVWFWEVKGSALFLLGRYADAIDAYRKAGDQFFIHAFLAAAYAHLGEMENAHVAVEATLRLQPDLSLGYLAHLPFA
;
A
#
# COMPACT_ATOMS: atom_id res chain seq x y z
N ASN A 1 17.34 17.72 10.52
CA ASN A 1 17.43 16.51 11.38
C ASN A 1 16.04 16.14 11.91
N ASP A 2 15.00 16.28 11.08
CA ASP A 2 13.60 16.06 11.45
C ASP A 2 13.12 14.78 10.77
N GLY A 3 12.38 13.95 11.49
CA GLY A 3 11.82 12.70 10.96
C GLY A 3 10.85 12.95 9.80
N ILE A 4 10.05 14.02 9.87
CA ILE A 4 9.06 14.37 8.83
C ILE A 4 9.76 14.79 7.53
N CYS A 5 10.85 15.55 7.64
CA CYS A 5 11.64 15.95 6.48
C CYS A 5 12.28 14.73 5.78
N ASN A 6 12.80 13.79 6.56
CA ASN A 6 13.33 12.54 6.02
C ASN A 6 12.24 11.69 5.36
N GLN A 7 11.06 11.57 5.97
CA GLN A 7 9.91 10.89 5.36
C GLN A 7 9.54 11.50 4.01
N SER A 8 9.42 12.83 3.97
CA SER A 8 9.08 13.57 2.74
C SER A 8 10.13 13.37 1.65
N MET A 9 11.42 13.37 2.00
CA MET A 9 12.50 13.08 1.06
C MET A 9 12.42 11.64 0.55
N GLY A 10 12.14 10.67 1.43
CA GLY A 10 11.93 9.28 1.06
C GLY A 10 10.81 9.13 0.02
N LEU A 11 9.66 9.78 0.24
CA LEU A 11 8.54 9.78 -0.71
C LEU A 11 8.92 10.39 -2.07
N VAL A 12 9.58 11.55 -2.07
CA VAL A 12 10.06 12.19 -3.31
C VAL A 12 11.00 11.27 -4.09
N LEU A 13 11.91 10.59 -3.40
CA LEU A 13 12.86 9.66 -4.03
C LEU A 13 12.19 8.41 -4.59
N VAL A 14 11.11 7.92 -3.96
CA VAL A 14 10.26 6.86 -4.55
C VAL A 14 9.65 7.33 -5.88
N HIS A 15 9.12 8.55 -5.93
CA HIS A 15 8.59 9.12 -7.18
C HIS A 15 9.68 9.30 -8.26
N MET A 16 10.92 9.57 -7.86
CA MET A 16 12.07 9.64 -8.76
C MET A 16 12.66 8.26 -9.12
N ARG A 17 12.06 7.16 -8.64
CA ARG A 17 12.54 5.77 -8.77
C ARG A 17 13.94 5.54 -8.19
N GLN A 18 14.39 6.40 -7.28
CA GLN A 18 15.65 6.25 -6.55
C GLN A 18 15.43 5.43 -5.29
N HIS A 19 15.07 4.15 -5.47
CA HIS A 19 14.60 3.29 -4.38
C HIS A 19 15.65 3.05 -3.28
N GLY A 20 16.95 3.04 -3.62
CA GLY A 20 18.04 2.89 -2.65
C GLY A 20 18.13 4.08 -1.70
N ASP A 21 18.18 5.29 -2.26
CA ASP A 21 18.29 6.54 -1.48
C ASP A 21 17.02 6.80 -0.67
N ALA A 22 15.85 6.46 -1.21
CA ALA A 22 14.59 6.51 -0.47
C ALA A 22 14.66 5.67 0.83
N GLY A 23 15.26 4.49 0.75
CA GLY A 23 15.43 3.59 1.90
C GLY A 23 16.25 4.22 3.03
N LEU A 24 17.34 4.93 2.70
CA LEU A 24 18.17 5.63 3.69
C LEU A 24 17.37 6.69 4.45
N HIS A 25 16.58 7.49 3.71
CA HIS A 25 15.74 8.52 4.32
C HIS A 25 14.62 7.93 5.18
N PHE A 26 13.95 6.87 4.75
CA PHE A 26 12.95 6.22 5.60
C PHE A 26 13.57 5.60 6.86
N GLN A 27 14.75 4.99 6.76
CA GLN A 27 15.46 4.47 7.93
C GLN A 27 15.75 5.59 8.92
N GLN A 28 16.27 6.73 8.44
CA GLN A 28 16.55 7.89 9.30
C GLN A 28 15.28 8.48 9.90
N ALA A 29 14.18 8.56 9.14
CA ALA A 29 12.88 9.00 9.65
C ALA A 29 12.39 8.11 10.81
N ARG A 30 12.53 6.79 10.68
CA ARG A 30 12.17 5.82 11.73
C ARG A 30 13.08 5.88 12.95
N THR A 31 14.37 6.16 12.77
CA THR A 31 15.29 6.37 13.91
C THR A 31 14.91 7.61 14.72
N LEU A 32 14.51 8.68 14.04
CA LEU A 32 14.12 9.94 14.68
C LEU A 32 12.74 9.83 15.35
N ASN A 33 11.77 9.18 14.70
CA ASN A 33 10.39 9.06 15.16
C ASN A 33 9.91 7.59 15.12
N PRO A 34 10.36 6.72 16.05
CA PRO A 34 10.13 5.28 15.98
C PRO A 34 8.67 4.83 16.21
N HIS A 35 7.81 5.74 16.67
CA HIS A 35 6.40 5.47 16.97
C HIS A 35 5.41 6.16 16.04
N ASP A 36 5.90 6.85 15.00
CA ASP A 36 5.03 7.53 14.05
C ASP A 36 4.45 6.53 13.04
N VAL A 37 3.11 6.39 13.05
CA VAL A 37 2.38 5.45 12.21
C VAL A 37 2.44 5.83 10.73
N ASN A 38 2.53 7.12 10.38
CA ASN A 38 2.66 7.56 8.99
C ASN A 38 4.03 7.17 8.44
N ILE A 39 5.10 7.44 9.20
CA ILE A 39 6.47 7.06 8.81
C ILE A 39 6.57 5.53 8.67
N ALA A 40 5.96 4.78 9.58
CA ALA A 40 5.93 3.32 9.49
C ALA A 40 5.16 2.83 8.26
N GLY A 41 4.01 3.43 7.95
CA GLY A 41 3.20 3.11 6.78
C GLY A 41 3.91 3.41 5.46
N ASP A 42 4.56 4.57 5.33
CA ASP A 42 5.30 4.93 4.12
C ASP A 42 6.53 4.04 3.91
N TYR A 43 7.25 3.71 4.99
CA TYR A 43 8.35 2.76 4.93
C TYR A 43 7.88 1.36 4.51
N ALA A 44 6.74 0.91 5.02
CA ALA A 44 6.13 -0.35 4.62
C ALA A 44 5.68 -0.34 3.14
N SER A 45 5.16 0.79 2.66
CA SER A 45 4.84 0.98 1.25
C SER A 45 6.10 0.87 0.37
N TRP A 46 7.19 1.54 0.75
CA TRP A 46 8.49 1.38 0.10
C TRP A 46 8.99 -0.07 0.11
N LEU A 47 8.84 -0.79 1.22
CA LEU A 47 9.20 -2.22 1.31
C LEU A 47 8.39 -3.08 0.35
N ASN A 48 7.08 -2.81 0.17
CA ASN A 48 6.25 -3.51 -0.81
C ASN A 48 6.78 -3.28 -2.24
N TYR A 49 7.05 -2.02 -2.60
CA TYR A 49 7.66 -1.70 -3.91
C TYR A 49 9.03 -2.34 -4.10
N GLY A 50 9.81 -2.48 -3.03
CA GLY A 50 11.10 -3.16 -3.02
C GLY A 50 11.01 -4.69 -2.97
N GLY A 51 9.82 -5.30 -3.10
CA GLY A 51 9.65 -6.75 -3.11
C GLY A 51 9.89 -7.42 -1.75
N GLN A 52 9.76 -6.68 -0.65
CA GLN A 52 9.95 -7.15 0.73
C GLN A 52 8.65 -7.14 1.55
N PRO A 53 7.56 -7.79 1.08
CA PRO A 53 6.25 -7.68 1.72
C PRO A 53 6.18 -8.33 3.12
N GLN A 54 7.03 -9.32 3.43
CA GLN A 54 7.12 -9.89 4.78
C GLN A 54 7.60 -8.85 5.79
N GLN A 55 8.62 -8.06 5.43
CA GLN A 55 9.13 -6.99 6.30
C GLN A 55 8.12 -5.85 6.41
N SER A 56 7.45 -5.51 5.30
CA SER A 56 6.37 -4.52 5.29
C SER A 56 5.29 -4.88 6.31
N LEU A 57 4.78 -6.11 6.25
CA LEU A 57 3.75 -6.56 7.18
C LEU A 57 4.19 -6.50 8.64
N ALA A 58 5.43 -6.91 8.94
CA ALA A 58 5.97 -6.83 10.31
C ALA A 58 6.07 -5.38 10.82
N VAL A 59 6.41 -4.42 9.95
CA VAL A 59 6.42 -2.99 10.29
C VAL A 59 5.00 -2.51 10.60
N LEU A 60 4.03 -2.83 9.75
CA LEU A 60 2.63 -2.42 9.91
C LEU A 60 1.99 -3.02 11.17
N GLU A 61 2.23 -4.30 11.44
CA GLU A 61 1.72 -4.98 12.64
C GLU A 61 2.31 -4.39 13.92
N ARG A 62 3.57 -3.97 13.90
CA ARG A 62 4.16 -3.25 15.04
C ARG A 62 3.58 -1.84 15.19
N ALA A 63 3.36 -1.13 14.09
CA ALA A 63 2.85 0.24 14.11
C ALA A 63 1.43 0.31 14.70
N ILE A 64 0.54 -0.62 14.30
CA ILE A 64 -0.85 -0.63 14.79
C ILE A 64 -0.98 -1.00 16.28
N LEU A 65 0.02 -1.67 16.86
CA LEU A 65 0.06 -1.92 18.31
C LEU A 65 0.37 -0.64 19.10
N LEU A 66 1.06 0.32 18.48
CA LEU A 66 1.43 1.60 19.09
C LEU A 66 0.34 2.65 18.89
N ASP A 67 -0.28 2.67 17.71
CA ASP A 67 -1.43 3.50 17.38
C ASP A 67 -2.56 2.62 16.80
N PRO A 68 -3.60 2.30 17.60
CA PRO A 68 -4.71 1.47 17.16
C PRO A 68 -5.62 2.09 16.09
N LEU A 69 -5.46 3.39 15.79
CA LEU A 69 -6.30 4.12 14.85
C LEU A 69 -5.45 4.71 13.71
N PRO A 70 -4.82 3.86 12.87
CA PRO A 70 -4.00 4.35 11.77
C PRO A 70 -4.86 5.08 10.71
N PRO A 71 -4.24 5.96 9.91
CA PRO A 71 -4.89 6.55 8.74
C PRO A 71 -5.47 5.50 7.80
N VAL A 72 -6.56 5.83 7.08
CA VAL A 72 -7.27 4.89 6.19
C VAL A 72 -6.35 4.26 5.13
N TRP A 73 -5.43 5.02 4.55
CA TRP A 73 -4.48 4.54 3.54
C TRP A 73 -3.51 3.46 4.07
N PHE A 74 -3.34 3.34 5.39
CA PHE A 74 -2.52 2.29 5.99
C PHE A 74 -3.03 0.89 5.64
N TRP A 75 -4.36 0.75 5.52
CA TRP A 75 -5.00 -0.53 5.19
C TRP A 75 -4.75 -0.95 3.73
N GLU A 76 -4.58 0.00 2.81
CA GLU A 76 -4.15 -0.27 1.44
C GLU A 76 -2.74 -0.88 1.42
N VAL A 77 -1.81 -0.30 2.18
CA VAL A 77 -0.42 -0.79 2.25
C VAL A 77 -0.38 -2.20 2.85
N LYS A 78 -1.18 -2.44 3.91
CA LYS A 78 -1.32 -3.76 4.52
C LYS A 78 -1.94 -4.77 3.56
N GLY A 79 -3.01 -4.39 2.85
CA GLY A 79 -3.65 -5.23 1.83
C GLY A 79 -2.67 -5.63 0.74
N SER A 80 -1.87 -4.66 0.26
CA SER A 80 -0.84 -4.91 -0.76
C SER A 80 0.24 -5.87 -0.28
N ALA A 81 0.72 -5.72 0.96
CA ALA A 81 1.68 -6.66 1.54
C ALA A 81 1.09 -8.07 1.61
N LEU A 82 -0.14 -8.22 2.10
CA LEU A 82 -0.83 -9.51 2.22
C LEU A 82 -1.10 -10.15 0.86
N PHE A 83 -1.49 -9.35 -0.14
CA PHE A 83 -1.71 -9.81 -1.51
C PHE A 83 -0.42 -10.36 -2.13
N LEU A 84 0.69 -9.62 -2.01
CA LEU A 84 2.02 -10.05 -2.49
C LEU A 84 2.51 -11.33 -1.80
N LEU A 85 2.04 -11.61 -0.58
CA LEU A 85 2.33 -12.83 0.16
C LEU A 85 1.40 -14.01 -0.20
N GLY A 86 0.43 -13.81 -1.09
CA GLY A 86 -0.60 -14.80 -1.41
C GLY A 86 -1.65 -15.00 -0.31
N ARG A 87 -1.69 -14.13 0.70
CA ARG A 87 -2.67 -14.16 1.80
C ARG A 87 -3.95 -13.42 1.38
N TYR A 88 -4.61 -13.92 0.35
CA TYR A 88 -5.70 -13.20 -0.34
C TYR A 88 -6.91 -12.89 0.55
N ALA A 89 -7.30 -13.81 1.44
CA ALA A 89 -8.42 -13.58 2.37
C ALA A 89 -8.12 -12.41 3.34
N ASP A 90 -6.93 -12.40 3.94
CA ASP A 90 -6.50 -11.30 4.82
C ASP A 90 -6.35 -9.98 4.04
N ALA A 91 -5.91 -10.06 2.78
CA ALA A 91 -5.79 -8.90 1.91
C ALA A 91 -7.17 -8.28 1.64
N ILE A 92 -8.21 -9.08 1.39
CA ILE A 92 -9.59 -8.61 1.24
C ILE A 92 -10.06 -7.87 2.49
N ASP A 93 -9.80 -8.44 3.68
CA ASP A 93 -10.19 -7.80 4.95
C ASP A 93 -9.47 -6.47 5.17
N ALA A 94 -8.21 -6.35 4.74
CA ALA A 94 -7.47 -5.09 4.78
C ALA A 94 -8.03 -4.09 3.75
N TYR A 95 -8.22 -4.49 2.49
CA TYR A 95 -8.75 -3.61 1.45
C TYR A 95 -10.16 -3.10 1.74
N ARG A 96 -11.02 -3.89 2.40
CA ARG A 96 -12.35 -3.43 2.86
C ARG A 96 -12.28 -2.31 3.91
N LYS A 97 -11.15 -2.15 4.60
CA LYS A 97 -10.89 -1.05 5.53
C LYS A 97 -10.19 0.15 4.87
N ALA A 98 -9.73 -0.02 3.63
CA ALA A 98 -9.15 1.05 2.84
C ALA A 98 -10.25 1.95 2.24
N GLY A 99 -9.84 3.07 1.63
CA GLY A 99 -10.76 4.03 1.02
C GLY A 99 -11.44 3.50 -0.24
N ASP A 100 -12.50 4.19 -0.69
CA ASP A 100 -13.24 3.87 -1.92
C ASP A 100 -12.51 4.41 -3.15
N GLN A 101 -11.49 3.67 -3.61
CA GLN A 101 -10.65 4.03 -4.76
C GLN A 101 -10.64 2.91 -5.79
N PHE A 102 -10.60 3.25 -7.08
CA PHE A 102 -10.73 2.26 -8.16
C PHE A 102 -9.68 1.14 -8.05
N PHE A 103 -8.44 1.46 -7.69
CA PHE A 103 -7.37 0.47 -7.60
C PHE A 103 -7.54 -0.48 -6.40
N ILE A 104 -8.19 -0.05 -5.31
CA ILE A 104 -8.54 -0.94 -4.19
C ILE A 104 -9.53 -2.00 -4.67
N HIS A 105 -10.55 -1.60 -5.45
CA HIS A 105 -11.48 -2.53 -6.07
C HIS A 105 -10.80 -3.44 -7.09
N ALA A 106 -9.80 -2.95 -7.82
CA ALA A 106 -9.02 -3.78 -8.74
C ALA A 106 -8.24 -4.87 -7.99
N PHE A 107 -7.62 -4.53 -6.85
CA PHE A 107 -6.95 -5.51 -5.99
C PHE A 107 -7.93 -6.49 -5.32
N LEU A 108 -9.10 -6.02 -4.89
CA LEU A 108 -10.18 -6.88 -4.39
C LEU A 108 -10.62 -7.88 -5.46
N ALA A 109 -10.84 -7.44 -6.70
CA ALA A 109 -11.19 -8.31 -7.81
C ALA A 109 -10.14 -9.40 -8.03
N ALA A 110 -8.86 -9.02 -8.03
CA ALA A 110 -7.76 -9.97 -8.16
C ALA A 110 -7.71 -10.96 -6.98
N ALA A 111 -7.89 -10.49 -5.75
CA ALA A 111 -7.86 -11.34 -4.56
C ALA A 111 -9.03 -12.34 -4.54
N TYR A 112 -10.25 -11.91 -4.87
CA TYR A 112 -11.41 -12.80 -5.01
C TYR A 112 -11.20 -13.83 -6.13
N ALA A 113 -10.66 -13.43 -7.27
CA ALA A 113 -10.36 -14.34 -8.37
C ALA A 113 -9.35 -15.42 -7.97
N HIS A 114 -8.30 -15.06 -7.21
CA HIS A 114 -7.34 -16.02 -6.66
C HIS A 114 -7.95 -17.03 -5.69
N LEU A 115 -9.03 -16.66 -5.00
CA LEU A 115 -9.79 -17.55 -4.12
C LEU A 115 -10.89 -18.35 -4.84
N GLY A 116 -11.11 -18.10 -6.15
CA GLY A 116 -12.19 -18.71 -6.92
C GLY A 116 -13.57 -18.08 -6.71
N GLU A 117 -13.64 -16.95 -5.98
CA GLU A 117 -14.89 -16.23 -5.70
C GLU A 117 -15.28 -15.30 -6.86
N MET A 118 -15.59 -15.90 -8.02
CA MET A 118 -15.76 -15.15 -9.27
C MET A 118 -16.91 -14.14 -9.23
N GLU A 119 -18.00 -14.41 -8.50
CA GLU A 119 -19.11 -13.46 -8.34
C GLU A 119 -18.64 -12.17 -7.64
N ASN A 120 -17.91 -12.30 -6.54
CA ASN A 120 -17.34 -11.15 -5.82
C ASN A 120 -16.28 -10.43 -6.67
N ALA A 121 -15.49 -11.18 -7.45
CA ALA A 121 -14.53 -10.60 -8.38
C ALA A 121 -15.23 -9.72 -9.43
N HIS A 122 -16.34 -10.20 -10.03
CA HIS A 122 -17.11 -9.41 -10.99
C HIS A 122 -17.67 -8.12 -10.38
N VAL A 123 -18.25 -8.20 -9.18
CA VAL A 123 -18.74 -7.01 -8.45
C VAL A 123 -17.62 -5.99 -8.22
N ALA A 124 -16.43 -6.45 -7.85
CA ALA A 124 -15.28 -5.57 -7.64
C ALA A 124 -14.75 -4.97 -8.96
N VAL A 125 -14.80 -5.72 -10.08
CA VAL A 125 -14.50 -5.16 -11.42
C VAL A 125 -15.50 -4.07 -11.80
N GLU A 126 -16.79 -4.29 -11.58
CA GLU A 126 -17.82 -3.28 -11.85
C GLU A 126 -17.60 -2.01 -11.01
N ALA A 127 -17.26 -2.16 -9.73
CA ALA A 127 -16.93 -1.03 -8.87
C ALA A 127 -15.68 -0.28 -9.36
N THR A 128 -14.65 -1.00 -9.80
CA THR A 128 -13.43 -0.43 -10.40
C THR A 128 -13.77 0.44 -11.61
N LEU A 129 -14.53 -0.11 -12.57
CA LEU A 129 -14.90 0.58 -13.80
C LEU A 129 -15.91 1.71 -13.57
N ARG A 130 -16.74 1.61 -12.53
CA ARG A 130 -17.63 2.72 -12.13
C ARG A 130 -16.84 3.92 -11.62
N LEU A 131 -15.78 3.69 -10.85
CA LEU A 131 -14.92 4.75 -10.31
C LEU A 131 -13.94 5.30 -11.36
N GLN A 132 -13.45 4.46 -12.27
CA GLN A 132 -12.58 4.85 -13.37
C GLN A 132 -13.06 4.25 -14.71
N PRO A 133 -14.04 4.88 -15.38
CA PRO A 133 -14.65 4.33 -16.61
C PRO A 133 -13.70 4.23 -17.82
N ASP A 134 -12.66 5.05 -17.86
CA ASP A 134 -11.63 5.09 -18.90
C ASP A 134 -10.37 4.27 -18.52
N LEU A 135 -10.47 3.42 -17.49
CA LEU A 135 -9.37 2.55 -17.07
C LEU A 135 -8.90 1.70 -18.25
N SER A 136 -7.65 1.96 -18.64
CA SER A 136 -7.00 1.34 -19.79
C SER A 136 -5.51 1.24 -19.51
N LEU A 137 -4.79 0.43 -20.29
CA LEU A 137 -3.32 0.39 -20.21
C LEU A 137 -2.71 1.79 -20.47
N GLY A 138 -3.31 2.56 -21.38
CA GLY A 138 -2.91 3.94 -21.64
C GLY A 138 -3.09 4.83 -20.41
N TYR A 139 -4.24 4.76 -19.73
CA TYR A 139 -4.46 5.46 -18.47
C TYR A 139 -3.40 5.08 -17.42
N LEU A 140 -3.17 3.78 -17.21
CA LEU A 140 -2.20 3.29 -16.23
C LEU A 140 -0.78 3.78 -16.53
N ALA A 141 -0.37 3.84 -17.80
CA ALA A 141 0.95 4.32 -18.21
C ALA A 141 1.22 5.80 -17.89
N HIS A 142 0.18 6.59 -17.61
CA HIS A 142 0.31 8.00 -17.23
C HIS A 142 0.16 8.22 -15.73
N LEU A 143 -0.09 7.17 -14.94
CA LEU A 143 -0.08 7.30 -13.49
C LEU A 143 1.34 7.61 -13.02
N PRO A 144 1.51 8.49 -12.02
CA PRO A 144 2.83 8.92 -11.52
C PRO A 144 3.66 7.81 -10.85
N PHE A 145 3.20 6.56 -10.91
CA PHE A 145 3.79 5.38 -10.29
C PHE A 145 4.06 4.22 -11.28
N ALA A 146 3.66 4.34 -12.56
CA ALA A 146 3.89 3.32 -13.60
C ALA A 146 5.27 3.50 -14.25
#